data_AF-A0A1G1KP08-F1
#
_entry.id   AF-A0A1G1KP08-F1
#
_cell.length_a   1.000
_cell.length_b   1.000
_cell.length_c   1.000
_cell.angle_alpha   90.00
_cell.angle_beta   90.00
_cell.angle_gamma   90.00
#
_symmetry.space_group_name_H-M   'P 1'
#
loop_
_entity.id
_entity.type
_entity.pdbx_description
1 polymer ?
#
loop_
_entity_poly.entity_id
_entity_poly.type
_entity_poly.pdbx_seq_one_letter_code
_entity_poly.pdbx_strand_id
1 'polypeptide(L)' 'MAKRMVKLTFPKNLIKEPLTFQMAKKFDVLPNIRRAKVTEDVGEIVLELEGKEESIDKGVGYLEKKGVIVEPIVGDIIE' A
#
# COMPACT_ATOMS: atom_id res chain seq x y z
N MET A 1 9.93 8.85 -12.12
CA MET A 1 9.02 8.79 -10.97
C MET A 1 9.67 7.93 -9.90
N ALA A 2 9.39 8.16 -8.62
CA ALA A 2 9.92 7.35 -7.53
C ALA A 2 9.14 6.02 -7.46
N LYS A 3 9.82 4.96 -7.04
CA LYS A 3 9.22 3.64 -6.78
C LYS A 3 9.51 3.23 -5.35
N ARG A 4 8.50 2.70 -4.64
CA ARG A 4 8.64 2.21 -3.27
C ARG A 4 7.87 0.93 -3.08
N MET A 5 8.51 -0.11 -2.57
CA MET A 5 7.81 -1.32 -2.17
C MET A 5 7.39 -1.27 -0.71
N VAL A 6 6.15 -1.64 -0.46
CA VAL A 6 5.55 -1.69 0.86
C VAL A 6 4.75 -2.97 1.03
N LYS A 7 4.80 -3.55 2.22
CA LYS A 7 3.85 -4.54 2.70
C LYS A 7 2.75 -3.80 3.45
N LEU A 8 1.51 -4.01 3.05
CA LEU A 8 0.31 -3.55 3.72
C LEU A 8 -0.33 -4.72 4.44
N THR A 9 -0.62 -4.56 5.73
CA THR A 9 -1.43 -5.50 6.50
C THR A 9 -2.71 -4.82 6.95
N PHE A 10 -3.83 -5.33 6.43
CA PHE A 10 -5.19 -4.88 6.71
C PHE A 10 -5.77 -5.73 7.84
N PRO A 11 -6.08 -5.12 9.00
CA PRO A 11 -6.87 -5.76 10.05
C PRO A 11 -8.27 -6.12 9.53
N LYS A 12 -8.91 -7.11 10.17
CA LYS A 12 -10.23 -7.66 9.78
C LYS A 12 -11.28 -6.60 9.42
N ASN A 13 -11.38 -5.53 10.21
CA ASN A 13 -12.37 -4.47 10.01
C ASN A 13 -12.09 -3.58 8.79
N LEU A 14 -10.88 -3.61 8.21
CA LEU A 14 -10.48 -2.81 7.06
C LEU A 14 -10.41 -3.59 5.75
N ILE A 15 -10.51 -4.93 5.78
CA ILE A 15 -10.42 -5.78 4.56
C ILE A 15 -11.51 -5.42 3.53
N LYS A 16 -12.69 -4.99 3.99
CA LYS A 16 -13.82 -4.60 3.14
C LYS A 16 -13.74 -3.15 2.64
N GLU A 17 -12.78 -2.37 3.12
CA GLU A 17 -12.63 -0.97 2.76
C GLU A 17 -11.73 -0.82 1.53
N PRO A 18 -12.10 -0.03 0.51
CA PRO A 18 -11.32 0.12 -0.72
C PRO A 18 -10.13 1.11 -0.53
N LEU A 19 -9.37 0.97 0.55
CA LEU A 19 -8.37 1.97 0.97
C LEU A 19 -7.22 2.11 -0.02
N THR A 20 -6.76 1.03 -0.64
CA THR A 20 -5.71 1.09 -1.69
C THR A 20 -6.16 1.92 -2.88
N PHE A 21 -7.42 1.76 -3.31
CA PHE A 21 -8.00 2.57 -4.39
C PHE A 21 -8.17 4.03 -3.99
N GLN A 22 -8.68 4.29 -2.77
CA GLN A 22 -8.83 5.66 -2.26
C GLN A 22 -7.48 6.38 -2.18
N MET A 23 -6.42 5.68 -1.73
CA MET A 23 -5.05 6.18 -1.71
C MET A 23 -4.56 6.54 -3.12
N ALA A 24 -4.67 5.59 -4.06
CA ALA A 24 -4.23 5.78 -5.45
C ALA A 24 -4.90 7.01 -6.10
N LYS A 25 -6.23 7.10 -5.99
CA LYS A 25 -7.02 8.18 -6.57
C LYS A 25 -6.75 9.54 -5.90
N LYS A 26 -6.57 9.57 -4.58
CA LYS A 26 -6.43 10.81 -3.82
C LYS A 26 -5.04 11.44 -3.95
N PHE A 27 -4.00 10.61 -4.07
CA PHE A 27 -2.62 11.07 -4.04
C PHE A 27 -1.89 10.93 -5.37
N ASP A 28 -2.56 10.47 -6.42
CA ASP A 28 -1.95 10.24 -7.75
C ASP A 28 -0.75 9.29 -7.64
N VAL A 29 -0.99 8.15 -6.98
CA VAL A 29 -0.03 7.06 -6.81
C VAL A 29 -0.55 5.86 -7.60
N LEU A 30 0.32 5.26 -8.41
CA LEU A 30 0.04 4.05 -9.15
C LEU A 30 0.47 2.83 -8.33
N PRO A 31 -0.46 2.05 -7.76
CA PRO A 31 -0.13 0.79 -7.10
C PRO A 31 -0.01 -0.35 -8.11
N ASN A 32 1.06 -1.12 -8.02
CA ASN A 32 1.22 -2.40 -8.71
C ASN A 32 1.30 -3.54 -7.68
N ILE A 33 0.40 -4.51 -7.78
CA ILE A 33 0.33 -5.63 -6.84
C ILE A 33 1.40 -6.66 -7.19
N ARG A 34 2.38 -6.85 -6.29
CA ARG A 34 3.43 -7.87 -6.44
C ARG A 34 3.02 -9.21 -5.82
N ARG A 35 2.32 -9.16 -4.68
CA ARG A 35 1.78 -10.32 -3.98
C ARG A 35 0.55 -9.91 -3.17
N ALA A 36 -0.47 -10.76 -3.11
CA ALA A 36 -1.60 -10.54 -2.22
C ALA A 36 -2.08 -11.86 -1.61
N LYS A 37 -2.38 -11.84 -0.32
CA LYS A 37 -3.09 -12.90 0.40
C LYS A 37 -4.20 -12.25 1.19
N VAL A 38 -5.44 -12.52 0.82
CA VAL A 38 -6.61 -11.99 1.51
C VAL A 38 -7.43 -13.17 2.04
N THR A 39 -7.74 -13.10 3.32
CA THR A 39 -8.59 -14.06 4.05
C THR A 39 -9.73 -13.30 4.72
N GLU A 40 -10.60 -14.01 5.43
CA GLU A 40 -11.69 -13.36 6.19
C GLU A 40 -11.18 -12.54 7.39
N ASP A 41 -9.98 -12.85 7.89
CA ASP A 41 -9.44 -12.26 9.13
C ASP A 41 -8.30 -11.27 8.90
N VAL A 42 -7.51 -11.47 7.83
CA VAL A 42 -6.38 -10.61 7.50
C VAL A 42 -6.19 -10.47 5.99
N GLY A 43 -5.84 -9.26 5.54
CA GLY A 43 -5.34 -9.00 4.20
C GLY A 43 -3.87 -8.58 4.25
N GLU A 44 -2.99 -9.30 3.58
CA GLU A 44 -1.59 -8.95 3.42
C GLU A 44 -1.29 -8.70 1.93
N ILE A 45 -0.82 -7.51 1.58
CA ILE A 45 -0.58 -7.11 0.21
C ILE A 45 0.80 -6.47 0.09
N VAL A 46 1.62 -6.96 -0.84
CA VAL A 46 2.86 -6.30 -1.25
C VAL A 46 2.58 -5.49 -2.50
N LEU A 47 2.82 -4.18 -2.40
CA LEU A 47 2.66 -3.24 -3.50
C LEU A 47 4.00 -2.62 -3.87
N GLU A 48 4.24 -2.45 -5.17
CA GLU A 48 5.12 -1.40 -5.68
C GLU A 48 4.28 -0.15 -5.93
N LEU A 49 4.61 0.95 -5.26
CA LEU A 49 3.99 2.25 -5.45
C LEU A 49 4.87 3.08 -6.37
N GLU A 50 4.30 3.62 -7.44
CA GLU A 50 4.97 4.53 -8.37
C GLU A 50 4.28 5.89 -8.39
N GLY A 51 5.06 6.97 -8.36
CA GLY A 51 4.54 8.33 -8.39
C GLY A 51 5.59 9.37 -8.02
N LYS A 52 5.15 10.58 -7.65
CA LYS A 52 6.03 11.56 -7.01
C LYS A 52 6.33 11.12 -5.58
N GLU A 53 7.53 11.39 -5.08
CA GLU A 53 7.94 10.99 -3.73
C GLU A 53 6.98 11.51 -2.65
N GLU A 54 6.61 12.80 -2.73
CA GLU A 54 5.63 13.41 -1.82
C GLU A 54 4.23 12.77 -1.92
N SER A 55 3.81 12.35 -3.12
CA SER A 55 2.55 11.63 -3.33
C SER A 55 2.57 10.27 -2.64
N ILE A 56 3.66 9.52 -2.77
CA ILE A 56 3.86 8.23 -2.12
C ILE A 56 3.85 8.41 -0.60
N ASP A 57 4.56 9.40 -0.06
CA ASP A 57 4.58 9.69 1.38
C ASP A 57 3.19 10.03 1.93
N LYS A 58 2.45 10.89 1.24
CA LYS A 58 1.07 11.22 1.62
C LYS A 58 0.13 10.01 1.53
N GLY A 59 0.31 9.17 0.51
CA GLY A 59 -0.46 7.95 0.32
C GLY A 59 -0.22 6.92 1.42
N VAL A 60 1.04 6.67 1.76
CA VAL A 60 1.43 5.77 2.85
C VAL A 60 0.89 6.30 4.19
N GLY A 61 1.13 7.57 4.50
CA GLY A 61 0.65 8.17 5.76
C GLY A 61 -0.88 8.20 5.87
N TYR A 62 -1.60 8.25 4.74
CA TYR A 62 -3.06 8.09 4.75
C TYR A 62 -3.49 6.68 5.13
N LEU A 63 -2.83 5.64 4.63
CA LEU A 63 -3.13 4.25 4.98
C LEU A 63 -2.82 3.98 6.45
N GLU A 64 -1.69 4.44 6.95
CA GLU A 64 -1.32 4.35 8.37
C GLU A 64 -2.36 5.02 9.28
N LYS A 65 -2.79 6.24 8.93
CA LYS A 65 -3.86 6.95 9.67
C LYS A 65 -5.20 6.24 9.65
N LYS A 66 -5.46 5.38 8.65
CA LYS A 66 -6.66 4.55 8.58
C LYS A 66 -6.54 3.26 9.39
N GLY A 67 -5.36 2.97 9.96
CA GLY A 67 -5.09 1.78 10.75
C GLY A 67 -4.56 0.60 9.93
N VAL A 68 -4.19 0.82 8.66
CA VAL A 68 -3.45 -0.17 7.87
C VAL A 68 -2.00 -0.14 8.36
N ILE A 69 -1.43 -1.31 8.65
CA ILE A 69 -0.02 -1.41 9.00
C ILE A 69 0.78 -1.36 7.70
N VAL A 70 1.75 -0.45 7.63
CA VAL A 70 2.61 -0.28 6.45
C VAL A 70 4.05 -0.54 6.85
N GLU A 71 4.67 -1.52 6.19
CA GLU A 71 6.06 -1.88 6.41
C GLU A 71 6.84 -1.68 5.11
N PRO A 72 7.91 -0.86 5.08
CA PRO A 72 8.75 -0.74 3.90
C PRO A 72 9.46 -2.08 3.63
N ILE A 73 9.48 -2.51 2.38
CA ILE A 73 10.29 -3.65 1.96
C ILE A 73 11.62 -3.08 1.48
N VAL A 74 12.61 -3.12 2.35
CA VAL A 74 13.98 -2.75 2.02
C VAL A 74 14.64 -3.98 1.40
N GLY A 75 14.87 -3.98 0.08
CA GLY A 75 15.83 -4.91 -0.53
C GLY A 75 15.42 -5.73 -1.76
N ASP A 76 14.18 -5.71 -2.24
CA ASP A 76 13.81 -6.53 -3.43
C ASP A 76 13.67 -5.70 -4.71
N ILE A 77 14.67 -4.88 -5.05
CA ILE A 77 14.79 -4.40 -6.43
C ILE A 77 15.26 -5.60 -7.26
N ILE A 78 14.33 -6.49 -7.61
CA ILE A 78 14.54 -7.44 -8.70
C ILE A 78 14.30 -6.62 -9.98
N GLU A 79 15.39 -6.29 -10.64
CA GLU A 79 15.42 -5.66 -11.96
C GLU A 79 14.79 -6.57 -13.03
#